data_AF-A0A3M1WLT8-F1
#
_entry.id   AF-A0A3M1WLT8-F1
#
_cell.length_a   1.000
_cell.length_b   1.000
_cell.length_c   1.000
_cell.angle_alpha   90.00
_cell.angle_beta   90.00
_cell.angle_gamma   90.00
#
_symmetry.space_group_name_H-M   'P 1'
#
loop_
_entity.id
_entity.type
_entity.pdbx_description
1 polymer ?
#
loop_
_entity_poly.entity_id
_entity_poly.type
_entity_poly.pdbx_seq_one_letter_code
_entity_poly.pdbx_strand_id
1 'polypeptide(L)'
;QYQVQEMLRIERIFEHEGIQEELDAYNPLIPDGTNLKATMMIEFPDPEERRKRLAELKGIERHVWMQVDDMEKVHPIANEDLERETEDKTSSVHFMRFEFTPEMIEKLRAGAPLRIGIDHPNYRAETEITGETREALLRDFD
;
A
#
# COMPACT_ATOMS: atom_id res chain seq x y z
N GLN A 1 -6.64 -1.58 13.12
CA GLN A 1 -7.58 -2.05 14.17
C GLN A 1 -8.77 -2.84 13.61
N TYR A 2 -9.49 -2.34 12.58
CA TYR A 2 -10.70 -3.01 12.07
C TYR A 2 -10.47 -4.36 11.37
N GLN A 3 -9.41 -4.50 10.56
CA GLN A 3 -9.13 -5.74 9.83
C GLN A 3 -8.73 -6.90 10.77
N VAL A 4 -7.90 -6.62 11.77
CA VAL A 4 -7.51 -7.59 12.81
C VAL A 4 -8.74 -8.12 13.55
N GLN A 5 -9.65 -7.23 13.96
CA GLN A 5 -10.84 -7.63 14.72
C GLN A 5 -11.81 -8.46 13.87
N GLU A 6 -11.90 -8.19 12.56
CA GLU A 6 -12.78 -8.95 11.67
C GLU A 6 -12.20 -10.32 11.33
N MET A 7 -10.89 -10.43 11.11
CA MET A 7 -10.21 -11.72 10.94
C MET A 7 -10.33 -12.61 12.17
N LEU A 8 -9.99 -12.08 13.36
CA LEU A 8 -10.14 -12.81 14.62
C LEU A 8 -11.57 -13.33 14.84
N ARG A 9 -12.58 -12.55 14.40
CA ARG A 9 -14.00 -12.93 14.51
C ARG A 9 -14.40 -14.01 13.51
N ILE A 10 -13.94 -13.93 12.26
CA ILE A 10 -14.23 -14.90 11.21
C ILE A 10 -13.56 -16.23 11.52
N GLU A 11 -12.31 -16.21 11.97
CA GLU A 11 -11.51 -17.41 12.19
C GLU A 11 -11.69 -18.02 13.59
N ARG A 12 -12.44 -17.36 14.49
CA ARG A 12 -12.71 -17.83 15.87
C ARG A 12 -11.42 -18.13 16.64
N ILE A 13 -10.41 -17.30 16.45
CA ILE A 13 -9.12 -17.42 17.13
C ILE A 13 -9.26 -16.76 18.50
N PHE A 14 -9.25 -17.57 19.57
CA PHE A 14 -9.38 -17.11 20.95
C PHE A 14 -8.13 -17.42 21.79
N GLU A 15 -7.16 -18.15 21.22
CA GLU A 15 -5.92 -18.53 21.90
C GLU A 15 -4.87 -17.43 21.73
N HIS A 16 -4.08 -17.21 22.79
CA HIS A 16 -3.14 -16.09 22.87
C HIS A 16 -2.08 -16.11 21.76
N GLU A 17 -1.60 -17.31 21.37
CA GLU A 17 -0.64 -17.49 20.29
C GLU A 17 -1.24 -17.10 18.93
N GLY A 18 -2.46 -17.55 18.61
CA GLY A 18 -3.12 -17.18 17.35
C GLY A 18 -3.48 -15.68 17.26
N ILE A 19 -3.79 -15.04 18.40
CA ILE A 19 -3.96 -13.58 18.43
C ILE A 19 -2.64 -12.87 18.16
N GLN A 20 -1.53 -13.38 18.70
CA GLN A 20 -0.20 -12.81 18.47
C GLN A 20 0.25 -12.98 17.02
N GLU A 21 -0.01 -14.14 16.40
CA GLU A 21 0.26 -14.38 14.97
C GLU A 21 -0.52 -13.40 14.08
N GLU A 22 -1.81 -13.16 14.37
CA GLU A 22 -2.60 -12.14 13.66
C GLU A 22 -2.04 -10.74 13.90
N LEU A 23 -1.73 -10.37 15.15
CA LEU A 23 -1.10 -9.08 15.42
C LEU A 23 0.22 -8.92 14.67
N ASP A 24 1.05 -9.95 14.59
CA ASP A 24 2.33 -9.91 13.89
C ASP A 24 2.16 -9.82 12.37
N ALA A 25 1.05 -10.34 11.81
CA ALA A 25 0.71 -10.15 10.41
C ALA A 25 0.25 -8.71 10.09
N TYR A 26 -0.44 -8.04 11.01
CA TYR A 26 -1.05 -6.72 10.78
C TYR A 26 -0.23 -5.54 11.33
N ASN A 27 0.59 -5.73 12.36
CA ASN A 27 1.47 -4.70 12.90
C ASN A 27 2.42 -4.10 11.84
N PRO A 28 2.96 -4.89 10.88
CA PRO A 28 3.69 -4.36 9.73
C PRO A 28 2.88 -3.41 8.84
N LEU A 29 1.55 -3.30 8.99
CA LEU A 29 0.69 -2.36 8.26
C LEU A 29 0.47 -1.03 8.99
N ILE A 30 1.00 -0.85 10.20
CA ILE A 30 0.89 0.41 10.96
C ILE A 30 2.06 1.33 10.62
N PRO A 31 1.84 2.59 10.19
CA PRO A 31 2.88 3.58 9.98
C PRO A 31 3.79 3.76 11.21
N ASP A 32 5.07 3.99 10.99
CA ASP A 32 6.07 4.18 12.06
C ASP A 32 6.52 5.64 12.26
N GLY A 33 5.79 6.59 11.68
CA GLY A 33 6.08 8.02 11.74
C GLY A 33 6.93 8.53 10.58
N THR A 34 7.56 7.65 9.80
CA THR A 34 8.37 8.04 8.62
C THR A 34 7.88 7.45 7.31
N ASN A 35 6.86 6.60 7.34
CA ASN A 35 6.30 5.96 6.17
C ASN A 35 4.78 6.05 6.09
N LEU A 36 4.27 5.88 4.87
CA LEU A 36 2.86 5.63 4.63
C LEU A 36 2.67 4.18 4.20
N LYS A 37 1.57 3.57 4.65
CA LYS A 37 1.22 2.20 4.30
C LYS A 37 -0.11 2.17 3.57
N ALA A 38 -0.18 1.36 2.52
CA ALA A 38 -1.36 1.25 1.67
C ALA A 38 -1.59 -0.20 1.23
N THR A 39 -2.86 -0.57 1.10
CA THR A 39 -3.27 -1.80 0.42
C THR A 39 -3.78 -1.45 -0.97
N MET A 40 -3.11 -1.95 -2.01
CA MET A 40 -3.58 -1.81 -3.39
C MET A 40 -4.42 -3.03 -3.76
N MET A 41 -5.61 -2.79 -4.29
CA MET A 41 -6.51 -3.83 -4.81
C MET A 41 -6.72 -3.63 -6.31
N ILE A 42 -6.53 -4.70 -7.08
CA ILE A 42 -6.78 -4.74 -8.52
C ILE A 42 -8.07 -5.52 -8.75
N GLU A 43 -9.15 -4.81 -9.09
CA GLU A 43 -10.49 -5.37 -9.18
C GLU A 43 -10.98 -5.45 -10.63
N PHE A 44 -11.42 -6.64 -11.02
CA PHE A 44 -12.14 -6.90 -12.27
C PHE A 44 -13.39 -7.73 -11.94
N PRO A 45 -14.59 -7.33 -12.40
CA PRO A 45 -15.84 -8.03 -12.11
C PRO A 45 -15.85 -9.45 -12.68
N ASP A 46 -15.34 -9.62 -13.91
CA ASP A 46 -15.30 -10.91 -14.59
C ASP A 46 -14.04 -11.71 -14.19
N PRO A 47 -14.18 -12.97 -13.70
CA PRO A 47 -13.04 -13.78 -13.28
C PRO A 47 -12.07 -14.17 -14.40
N GLU A 48 -12.54 -14.35 -15.64
CA GLU A 48 -11.66 -14.70 -16.77
C GLU A 48 -10.85 -13.49 -17.22
N GLU A 49 -11.49 -12.32 -17.31
CA GLU A 49 -10.85 -11.04 -17.53
C GLU A 49 -9.82 -10.76 -16.43
N ARG A 50 -10.19 -10.91 -15.16
CA ARG A 50 -9.28 -10.71 -14.02
C ARG A 50 -8.00 -11.53 -14.18
N ARG A 51 -8.12 -12.82 -14.52
CA ARG A 51 -6.97 -13.70 -14.69
C ARG A 51 -6.05 -13.20 -15.81
N LYS A 52 -6.61 -12.80 -16.94
CA LYS A 52 -5.83 -12.29 -18.08
C LYS A 52 -5.13 -10.96 -17.73
N ARG A 53 -5.86 -10.03 -17.12
CA ARG A 53 -5.36 -8.70 -16.76
C ARG A 53 -4.27 -8.78 -15.69
N LEU A 54 -4.41 -9.63 -14.69
CA LEU A 54 -3.35 -9.84 -13.68
C LEU A 54 -2.05 -10.41 -14.29
N ALA A 55 -2.13 -11.20 -15.36
CA ALA A 55 -0.94 -11.64 -16.08
C ALA A 55 -0.27 -10.48 -16.85
N GLU A 56 -1.07 -9.58 -17.44
CA GLU A 56 -0.57 -8.38 -18.13
C GLU A 56 0.00 -7.34 -17.17
N LEU A 57 -0.51 -7.25 -15.94
CA LEU A 57 -0.10 -6.29 -14.91
C LEU A 57 1.00 -6.83 -13.98
N LYS A 58 1.77 -7.83 -14.43
CA LYS A 58 2.85 -8.42 -13.64
C LYS A 58 3.87 -7.34 -13.24
N GLY A 59 4.09 -7.19 -11.94
CA GLY A 59 5.04 -6.22 -11.39
C GLY A 59 4.47 -4.82 -11.20
N ILE A 60 3.17 -4.59 -11.44
CA ILE A 60 2.56 -3.25 -11.35
C ILE A 60 2.80 -2.56 -10.01
N GLU A 61 2.89 -3.30 -8.91
CA GLU A 61 3.18 -2.78 -7.57
C GLU A 61 4.50 -2.03 -7.51
N ARG A 62 5.50 -2.44 -8.29
CA ARG A 62 6.82 -1.79 -8.37
C ARG A 62 6.80 -0.49 -9.17
N HIS A 63 5.74 -0.28 -9.95
CA HIS A 63 5.55 0.90 -10.78
C HIS A 63 4.65 1.96 -10.12
N VAL A 64 4.13 1.67 -8.93
CA VAL A 64 3.45 2.67 -8.09
C VAL A 64 4.48 3.65 -7.54
N TRP A 65 4.08 4.90 -7.37
CA TRP A 65 4.92 5.94 -6.77
C TRP A 65 4.09 6.99 -6.05
N MET A 66 4.69 7.63 -5.04
CA MET A 66 4.23 8.89 -4.46
C MET A 66 5.28 9.97 -4.71
N GLN A 67 4.87 11.23 -4.85
CA GLN A 67 5.78 12.35 -5.09
C GLN A 67 5.35 13.58 -4.32
N VAL A 68 6.29 14.16 -3.57
CA VAL A 68 6.12 15.44 -2.87
C VAL A 68 6.68 16.54 -3.76
N ASP A 69 5.83 17.47 -4.19
CA ASP A 69 6.23 18.56 -5.08
C ASP A 69 7.02 18.05 -6.31
N ASP A 70 8.19 18.60 -6.60
CA ASP A 70 9.10 18.13 -7.66
C ASP A 70 10.27 17.28 -7.12
N MET A 71 10.15 16.72 -5.90
CA MET A 71 11.16 15.84 -5.34
C MET A 71 11.19 14.47 -6.04
N GLU A 72 12.18 13.65 -5.69
CA GLU A 72 12.28 12.28 -6.18
C GLU A 72 11.03 11.46 -5.84
N LYS A 73 10.65 10.56 -6.76
CA LYS A 73 9.52 9.65 -6.56
C LYS A 73 9.84 8.61 -5.50
N VAL A 74 8.96 8.48 -4.54
CA VAL A 74 8.99 7.41 -3.54
C VAL A 74 8.29 6.19 -4.12
N HIS A 75 9.05 5.14 -4.40
CA HIS A 75 8.50 3.84 -4.82
C HIS A 75 8.25 2.95 -3.59
N PRO A 76 7.20 2.11 -3.60
CA PRO A 76 6.89 1.29 -2.45
C PRO A 76 7.86 0.12 -2.33
N ILE A 77 8.07 -0.28 -1.08
CA ILE A 77 8.52 -1.62 -0.76
C ILE A 77 7.24 -2.45 -0.62
N ALA A 78 7.05 -3.42 -1.51
CA ALA A 78 5.80 -4.15 -1.66
C ALA A 78 5.94 -5.59 -1.14
N ASN A 79 4.88 -6.10 -0.51
CA ASN A 79 4.70 -7.50 -0.14
C ASN A 79 5.81 -8.08 0.75
N GLU A 80 6.42 -7.27 1.63
CA GLU A 80 7.46 -7.71 2.57
C GLU A 80 6.97 -8.77 3.57
N ASP A 81 5.65 -8.83 3.76
CA ASP A 81 4.91 -9.76 4.59
C ASP A 81 4.62 -11.11 3.89
N LEU A 82 4.85 -11.21 2.58
CA LEU A 82 4.59 -12.42 1.80
C LEU A 82 5.91 -13.14 1.46
N GLU A 83 6.11 -14.35 2.00
CA GLU A 83 7.28 -15.19 1.70
C GLU A 83 7.36 -15.67 0.22
N ARG A 84 6.36 -15.39 -0.62
CA ARG A 84 6.22 -15.99 -1.96
C ARG A 84 5.70 -15.03 -3.01
N GLU A 85 6.60 -14.51 -3.84
CA GLU A 85 6.25 -14.21 -5.23
C GLU A 85 6.16 -15.54 -5.98
N THR A 86 4.97 -15.92 -6.45
CA THR A 86 4.87 -17.03 -7.41
C THR A 86 5.21 -16.49 -8.79
N GLU A 87 6.14 -17.13 -9.50
CA GLU A 87 6.73 -16.63 -10.76
C GLU A 87 5.71 -16.38 -11.89
N ASP A 88 4.48 -16.89 -11.79
CA ASP A 88 3.53 -16.95 -12.91
C ASP A 88 2.49 -15.81 -12.99
N LYS A 89 2.14 -15.13 -11.89
CA LYS A 89 1.04 -14.13 -11.88
C LYS A 89 1.17 -13.10 -10.75
N THR A 90 0.66 -11.88 -10.97
CA THR A 90 0.56 -10.87 -9.89
C THR A 90 -0.62 -11.16 -8.97
N SER A 91 -0.50 -10.74 -7.70
CA SER A 91 -1.58 -10.79 -6.72
C SER A 91 -2.66 -9.76 -7.06
N SER A 92 -3.92 -10.01 -6.70
CA SER A 92 -4.94 -8.97 -6.78
C SER A 92 -4.86 -7.97 -5.62
N VAL A 93 -4.09 -8.29 -4.58
CA VAL A 93 -3.90 -7.46 -3.38
C VAL A 93 -2.41 -7.33 -3.10
N HIS A 94 -1.95 -6.10 -2.91
CA HIS A 94 -0.57 -5.80 -2.56
C HIS A 94 -0.51 -4.92 -1.31
N PHE A 95 0.39 -5.24 -0.39
CA PHE A 95 0.73 -4.36 0.73
C PHE A 95 1.94 -3.53 0.36
N MET A 96 1.88 -2.22 0.60
CA MET A 96 2.88 -1.27 0.15
C MET A 96 3.28 -0.36 1.29
N ARG A 97 4.59 -0.16 1.44
CA ARG A 97 5.19 0.80 2.37
C ARG A 97 6.00 1.83 1.58
N PHE A 98 5.70 3.10 1.78
CA PHE A 98 6.38 4.23 1.14
C PHE A 98 7.22 4.96 2.17
N GLU A 99 8.53 4.96 1.99
CA GLU A 99 9.49 5.60 2.90
C GLU A 99 9.69 7.07 2.52
N PHE A 100 9.41 7.98 3.45
CA PHE A 100 9.58 9.42 3.22
C PHE A 100 10.80 9.93 3.97
N THR A 101 11.59 10.77 3.31
CA THR A 101 12.70 11.46 3.98
C THR A 101 12.17 12.57 4.89
N PRO A 102 12.93 12.99 5.92
CA PRO A 102 12.55 14.13 6.76
C PRO A 102 12.25 15.40 5.95
N GLU A 103 13.02 15.67 4.89
CA GLU A 103 12.81 16.82 4.00
C GLU A 103 11.45 16.73 3.28
N MET A 104 11.07 15.55 2.79
CA MET A 104 9.76 15.34 2.17
C MET A 104 8.62 15.60 3.16
N ILE A 105 8.74 15.10 4.39
CA ILE A 105 7.76 15.29 5.46
C ILE A 105 7.63 16.78 5.82
N GLU A 106 8.75 17.50 5.97
CA GLU A 106 8.74 18.93 6.24
C GLU A 106 8.04 19.73 5.12
N LYS A 107 8.33 19.44 3.86
CA LYS A 107 7.65 20.09 2.72
C LYS A 107 6.16 19.79 2.69
N LEU A 108 5.79 18.53 2.95
CA LEU A 108 4.40 18.12 3.07
C LEU A 108 3.67 18.89 4.17
N ARG A 109 4.27 19.02 5.36
CA ARG A 109 3.72 19.84 6.46
C ARG A 109 3.64 21.32 6.10
N ALA A 110 4.57 21.82 5.28
CA ALA A 110 4.56 23.21 4.77
C ALA A 110 3.54 23.47 3.65
N GLY A 111 2.78 22.45 3.22
CA GLY A 111 1.71 22.61 2.23
C GLY A 111 2.09 22.20 0.81
N ALA A 112 3.24 21.57 0.60
CA ALA A 112 3.61 21.01 -0.70
C ALA A 112 2.57 19.99 -1.20
N PRO A 113 2.32 19.94 -2.53
CA PRO A 113 1.39 18.97 -3.10
C PRO A 113 1.95 17.55 -2.98
N LEU A 114 1.06 16.58 -2.77
CA LEU A 114 1.36 15.15 -2.77
C LEU A 114 0.65 14.52 -3.96
N ARG A 115 1.40 13.85 -4.84
CA ARG A 115 0.84 13.08 -5.96
C ARG A 115 1.08 11.59 -5.76
N ILE A 116 0.17 10.79 -6.30
CA ILE A 116 0.31 9.33 -6.41
C ILE A 116 0.08 8.93 -7.86
N GLY A 117 0.82 7.94 -8.33
CA GLY A 117 0.62 7.41 -9.67
C GLY A 117 1.19 6.02 -9.89
N ILE A 118 0.95 5.52 -11.09
CA ILE A 118 1.44 4.25 -11.60
C ILE A 118 2.01 4.50 -12.99
N ASP A 119 3.25 4.07 -13.24
CA ASP A 119 3.89 4.12 -14.55
C ASP A 119 4.26 2.72 -15.04
N HIS A 120 3.26 1.85 -15.16
CA HIS A 120 3.42 0.50 -15.69
C HIS A 120 3.15 0.51 -17.21
N PRO A 121 3.88 -0.25 -18.05
CA PRO A 121 3.66 -0.26 -19.51
C PRO A 121 2.22 -0.56 -19.93
N ASN A 122 1.51 -1.37 -19.15
CA ASN A 122 0.11 -1.75 -19.39
C ASN A 122 -0.92 -0.96 -18.57
N TYR A 123 -0.48 0.00 -17.74
CA TYR A 123 -1.37 0.86 -16.93
C TYR A 123 -0.66 2.14 -16.45
N ARG A 124 -1.15 3.29 -16.90
CA ARG A 124 -0.62 4.62 -16.53
C ARG A 124 -1.73 5.51 -16.01
N ALA A 125 -1.55 6.01 -14.79
CA ALA A 125 -2.47 6.93 -14.15
C ALA A 125 -1.74 7.73 -13.07
N GLU A 126 -2.15 8.97 -12.84
CA GLU A 126 -1.68 9.79 -11.73
C GLU A 126 -2.79 10.72 -11.24
N THR A 127 -2.72 11.09 -9.97
CA THR A 127 -3.61 12.08 -9.36
C THR A 127 -2.90 12.78 -8.21
N GLU A 128 -3.34 14.01 -7.92
CA GLU A 128 -2.98 14.70 -6.69
C GLU A 128 -3.87 14.21 -5.53
N ILE A 129 -3.26 14.01 -4.36
CA ILE A 129 -3.94 13.70 -3.10
C ILE A 129 -4.24 15.02 -2.40
N THR A 130 -5.53 15.33 -2.27
CA THR A 130 -6.02 16.61 -1.73
C THR A 130 -7.05 16.40 -0.62
N GLY A 131 -7.46 17.49 0.05
CA GLY A 131 -8.54 17.49 1.02
C GLY A 131 -8.30 16.58 2.23
N GLU A 132 -9.38 15.96 2.72
CA GLU A 132 -9.38 15.15 3.95
C GLU A 132 -8.40 13.97 3.90
N THR A 133 -8.22 13.35 2.72
CA THR A 133 -7.25 12.25 2.55
C THR A 133 -5.83 12.72 2.80
N ARG A 134 -5.46 13.89 2.26
CA ARG A 134 -4.13 14.47 2.49
C ARG A 134 -3.92 14.76 3.97
N GLU A 135 -4.89 15.39 4.62
CA GLU A 135 -4.83 15.70 6.05
C GLU A 135 -4.72 14.43 6.92
N ALA A 136 -5.41 13.36 6.54
CA ALA A 136 -5.32 12.08 7.22
C ALA A 136 -3.91 11.48 7.13
N LEU A 137 -3.34 11.41 5.91
CA LEU A 137 -1.98 10.88 5.71
C LEU A 137 -0.90 11.69 6.44
N LEU A 138 -1.06 13.02 6.54
CA LEU A 138 -0.11 13.85 7.29
C LEU A 138 -0.07 13.54 8.78
N ARG A 139 -1.13 12.94 9.34
CA ARG A 139 -1.16 12.54 10.77
C ARG A 139 -0.42 11.23 11.03
N ASP A 140 -0.06 10.49 9.98
CA ASP A 140 0.71 9.25 10.09
C ASP A 140 2.22 9.52 10.18
N PHE A 141 2.66 10.76 9.92
CA PHE A 141 4.03 11.21 10.15
C PHE A 141 4.20 11.80 11.55
N ASP A 142 5.32 11.50 12.19
CA ASP A 142 5.72 12.04 13.50
C ASP A 142 6.36 13.45 13.41
#